data_AF-A0A1A8JQU1-F1
#
_entry.id   AF-A0A1A8JQU1-F1
#
_cell.length_a   1.000
_cell.length_b   1.000
_cell.length_c   1.000
_cell.angle_alpha   90.00
_cell.angle_beta   90.00
_cell.angle_gamma   90.00
#
_symmetry.space_group_name_H-M   'P 1'
#
loop_
_entity.id
_entity.type
_entity.pdbx_description
1 polymer ?
#
loop_
_entity_poly.entity_id
_entity_poly.type
_entity_poly.pdbx_seq_one_letter_code
_entity_poly.pdbx_strand_id
1 'polypeptide(L)'
;SVHATDYSNASSTGIFDSYQMCWSGFLCSLVSLPLSIFPEVENTGHNFGCTDPSIFGVSIPIMSLMADQQAAMFGECCFDVGDVKITMGTGTFMDINTGSKPHTSVTAAYRTAPLNDPKACASLMGLKPSTTKSHLVRAILESVAFRNKQLYETMLRETRIPITKIRVDGGVSSNDFIMQLTADLFGRKLVRPQHHERSCLGAAFVAGLKAGFWSTQEELKKLQSSDRVFLPR
;
A
#
# COMPACT_ATOMS: atom_id res chain seq x y z
N SER A 1 6.75 -12.88 27.20
CA SER A 1 6.25 -11.94 26.18
C SER A 1 6.92 -12.29 24.86
N VAL A 2 6.19 -12.22 23.75
CA VAL A 2 6.75 -12.44 22.40
C VAL A 2 7.27 -11.09 21.89
N HIS A 3 8.49 -11.05 21.36
CA HIS A 3 9.07 -9.87 20.72
C HIS A 3 9.36 -10.18 19.26
N ALA A 4 8.34 -10.05 18.41
CA ALA A 4 8.41 -10.40 17.00
C ALA A 4 7.77 -9.33 16.10
N THR A 5 8.17 -9.30 14.84
CA THR A 5 7.60 -8.50 13.75
C THR A 5 7.35 -9.40 12.54
N ASP A 6 6.58 -8.93 11.55
CA ASP A 6 6.53 -9.60 10.26
C ASP A 6 7.44 -8.94 9.21
N TYR A 7 7.65 -9.63 8.09
CA TYR A 7 8.47 -9.14 6.97
C TYR A 7 7.97 -7.81 6.39
N SER A 8 6.66 -7.57 6.33
CA SER A 8 6.13 -6.33 5.76
C SER A 8 6.49 -5.13 6.64
N ASN A 9 6.31 -5.23 7.95
CA ASN A 9 6.75 -4.18 8.89
C ASN A 9 8.29 -4.06 8.91
N ALA A 10 9.03 -5.17 8.94
CA ALA A 10 10.49 -5.15 8.95
C ALA A 10 11.06 -4.40 7.73
N SER A 11 10.50 -4.63 6.54
CA SER A 11 10.94 -3.97 5.30
C SER A 11 10.82 -2.44 5.32
N SER A 12 9.91 -1.89 6.14
CA SER A 12 9.68 -0.44 6.24
C SER A 12 10.68 0.29 7.16
N THR A 13 11.49 -0.45 7.92
CA THR A 13 12.44 0.11 8.89
C THR A 13 13.63 0.84 8.24
N GLY A 14 13.96 0.48 7.00
CA GLY A 14 15.20 0.89 6.34
C GLY A 14 16.46 0.22 6.86
N ILE A 15 16.34 -0.77 7.77
CA ILE A 15 17.46 -1.55 8.34
C ILE A 15 17.39 -3.02 7.89
N PHE A 16 16.19 -3.55 7.64
CA PHE A 16 16.00 -4.90 7.17
C PHE A 16 16.48 -5.08 5.72
N ASP A 17 17.35 -6.06 5.47
CA ASP A 17 17.77 -6.45 4.14
C ASP A 17 16.72 -7.39 3.53
N SER A 18 15.96 -6.88 2.56
CA SER A 18 14.88 -7.63 1.90
C SER A 18 15.38 -8.66 0.88
N TYR A 19 16.67 -8.65 0.52
CA TYR A 19 17.29 -9.67 -0.33
C TYR A 19 17.81 -10.83 0.49
N GLN A 20 18.40 -10.55 1.66
CA GLN A 20 18.91 -11.58 2.58
C GLN A 20 17.86 -12.06 3.59
N MET A 21 16.74 -11.35 3.70
CA MET A 21 15.65 -11.64 4.64
C MET A 21 16.11 -11.61 6.11
N CYS A 22 16.99 -10.66 6.46
CA CYS A 22 17.52 -10.51 7.82
C CYS A 22 17.82 -9.04 8.17
N TRP A 23 18.04 -8.76 9.45
CA TRP A 23 18.49 -7.43 9.91
C TRP A 23 19.92 -7.15 9.42
N SER A 24 20.13 -6.00 8.76
CA SER A 24 21.43 -5.67 8.20
C SER A 24 22.42 -5.23 9.29
N GLY A 25 23.41 -6.08 9.59
CA GLY A 25 24.48 -5.74 10.52
C GLY A 25 25.30 -4.52 10.08
N PHE A 26 25.46 -4.32 8.77
CA PHE A 26 26.13 -3.15 8.21
C PHE A 26 25.37 -1.85 8.53
N LEU A 27 24.07 -1.80 8.24
CA LEU A 27 23.25 -0.61 8.51
C LEU A 27 23.13 -0.34 10.00
N CYS A 28 22.95 -1.38 10.82
CA CYS A 28 22.98 -1.28 12.28
C CYS A 28 24.27 -0.64 12.79
N SER A 29 25.44 -1.07 12.26
CA SER A 29 26.73 -0.47 12.60
C SER A 29 26.83 0.99 12.17
N LEU A 30 26.24 1.36 11.02
CA LEU A 30 26.27 2.73 10.50
C LEU A 30 25.50 3.71 11.41
N VAL A 31 24.40 3.26 12.01
CA VAL A 31 23.55 4.08 12.90
C VAL A 31 23.79 3.79 14.39
N SER A 32 24.83 3.03 14.72
CA SER A 32 25.19 2.66 16.10
C SER A 32 24.07 1.97 16.89
N LEU A 33 23.29 1.11 16.24
CA LEU A 33 22.23 0.31 16.87
C LEU A 33 22.69 -1.15 17.09
N PRO A 34 22.56 -1.70 18.31
CA PRO A 34 22.87 -3.10 18.55
C PRO A 34 21.80 -4.01 17.93
N LEU A 35 22.20 -5.09 17.24
CA LEU A 35 21.28 -6.04 16.60
C LEU A 35 20.28 -6.68 17.56
N SER A 36 20.63 -6.78 18.85
CA SER A 36 19.82 -7.44 19.88
C SER A 36 18.51 -6.72 20.22
N ILE A 37 18.32 -5.48 19.79
CA ILE A 37 17.06 -4.74 20.03
C ILE A 37 15.99 -5.05 19.01
N PHE A 38 16.37 -5.66 17.88
CA PHE A 38 15.42 -5.92 16.81
C PHE A 38 14.62 -7.21 17.09
N PRO A 39 13.31 -7.21 16.80
CA PRO A 39 12.45 -8.38 16.94
C PRO A 39 12.92 -9.54 16.05
N GLU A 40 12.53 -10.76 16.43
CA GLU A 40 12.50 -11.88 15.48
C GLU A 40 11.51 -11.58 14.34
N VAL A 41 11.90 -11.91 13.11
CA VAL A 41 11.08 -11.60 11.92
C VAL A 41 10.40 -12.88 11.45
N GLU A 42 9.07 -12.85 11.41
CA GLU A 42 8.22 -13.98 11.11
C GLU A 42 7.39 -13.75 9.85
N ASN A 43 6.76 -14.82 9.37
CA ASN A 43 5.75 -14.69 8.32
C ASN A 43 4.55 -13.88 8.82
N THR A 44 3.96 -13.06 7.95
CA THR A 44 2.78 -12.23 8.24
C THR A 44 1.65 -13.01 8.90
N GLY A 45 1.43 -14.26 8.46
CA GLY A 45 0.56 -15.21 9.15
C GLY A 45 1.35 -16.21 10.00
N HIS A 46 1.62 -15.83 11.24
CA HIS A 46 2.32 -16.59 12.26
C HIS A 46 1.56 -16.46 13.60
N ASN A 47 1.80 -17.37 14.56
CA ASN A 47 1.24 -17.24 15.90
C ASN A 47 2.11 -16.29 16.76
N PHE A 48 1.74 -15.03 16.83
CA PHE A 48 2.44 -13.99 17.60
C PHE A 48 2.12 -14.03 19.11
N GLY A 49 1.55 -15.14 19.60
CA GLY A 49 1.13 -15.33 20.98
C GLY A 49 -0.36 -15.04 21.18
N CYS A 50 -0.74 -14.80 22.42
CA CYS A 50 -2.12 -14.53 22.78
C CYS A 50 -2.21 -13.29 23.65
N THR A 51 -3.36 -12.62 23.59
CA THR A 51 -3.69 -11.51 24.48
C THR A 51 -3.79 -12.01 25.93
N ASP A 52 -3.47 -11.14 26.88
CA ASP A 52 -3.70 -11.44 28.29
C ASP A 52 -5.22 -11.53 28.55
N PRO A 53 -5.74 -12.62 29.17
CA PRO A 53 -7.16 -12.78 29.45
C PRO A 53 -7.76 -11.64 30.27
N SER A 54 -6.97 -10.93 31.08
CA SER A 54 -7.43 -9.77 31.85
C SER A 54 -7.90 -8.60 30.97
N ILE A 55 -7.48 -8.53 29.71
CA ILE A 55 -7.84 -7.44 28.78
C ILE A 55 -9.24 -7.66 28.18
N PHE A 56 -9.53 -8.88 27.73
CA PHE A 56 -10.77 -9.21 26.99
C PHE A 56 -11.69 -10.20 27.72
N GLY A 57 -11.32 -10.64 28.92
CA GLY A 57 -11.99 -11.73 29.65
C GLY A 57 -11.65 -13.13 29.12
N VAL A 58 -10.99 -13.21 27.96
CA VAL A 58 -10.56 -14.46 27.30
C VAL A 58 -9.21 -14.25 26.61
N SER A 59 -8.44 -15.34 26.50
CA SER A 59 -7.21 -15.37 25.70
C SER A 59 -7.57 -15.39 24.21
N ILE A 60 -7.10 -14.39 23.44
CA ILE A 60 -7.34 -14.30 22.00
C ILE A 60 -6.00 -14.48 21.27
N PRO A 61 -5.87 -15.47 20.36
CA PRO A 61 -4.64 -15.67 19.62
C PRO A 61 -4.40 -14.55 18.59
N ILE A 62 -3.16 -14.11 18.49
CA ILE A 62 -2.72 -13.09 17.52
C ILE A 62 -2.09 -13.82 16.33
N MET A 63 -2.88 -14.05 15.29
CA MET A 63 -2.52 -14.92 14.16
C MET A 63 -2.01 -14.16 12.93
N SER A 64 -1.95 -12.83 13.00
CA SER A 64 -1.47 -11.98 11.91
C SER A 64 -0.83 -10.72 12.45
N LEU A 65 0.26 -10.31 11.81
CA LEU A 65 0.89 -9.01 11.95
C LEU A 65 1.31 -8.56 10.55
N MET A 66 0.90 -7.37 10.13
CA MET A 66 1.09 -6.89 8.76
C MET A 66 1.11 -5.37 8.73
N ALA A 67 1.93 -4.79 7.86
CA ALA A 67 1.94 -3.36 7.62
C ALA A 67 0.71 -2.93 6.79
N ASP A 68 0.22 -1.72 7.05
CA ASP A 68 -1.09 -1.25 6.59
C ASP A 68 -1.29 -1.30 5.06
N GLN A 69 -0.26 -0.94 4.27
CA GLN A 69 -0.37 -0.90 2.80
C GLN A 69 -0.38 -2.31 2.21
N GLN A 70 0.46 -3.21 2.71
CA GLN A 70 0.47 -4.61 2.31
C GLN A 70 -0.83 -5.30 2.76
N ALA A 71 -1.35 -4.95 3.94
CA ALA A 71 -2.65 -5.42 4.40
C ALA A 71 -3.77 -4.93 3.47
N ALA A 72 -3.76 -3.67 3.04
CA ALA A 72 -4.72 -3.17 2.05
C ALA A 72 -4.63 -3.92 0.72
N MET A 73 -3.41 -4.21 0.24
CA MET A 73 -3.19 -5.03 -0.96
C MET A 73 -3.80 -6.44 -0.81
N PHE A 74 -3.61 -7.08 0.35
CA PHE A 74 -4.16 -8.40 0.63
C PHE A 74 -5.70 -8.38 0.78
N GLY A 75 -6.25 -7.39 1.49
CA GLY A 75 -7.68 -7.17 1.61
C GLY A 75 -8.37 -6.89 0.26
N GLU A 76 -7.61 -6.33 -0.68
CA GLU A 76 -8.00 -6.14 -2.08
C GLU A 76 -7.78 -7.34 -2.99
N CYS A 77 -7.39 -8.46 -2.39
CA CYS A 77 -7.10 -9.71 -3.08
C CYS A 77 -6.17 -9.51 -4.27
N CYS A 78 -5.20 -8.60 -4.15
CA CYS A 78 -4.15 -8.37 -5.14
C CYS A 78 -3.05 -9.45 -5.01
N PHE A 79 -3.45 -10.71 -5.18
CA PHE A 79 -2.60 -11.88 -4.95
C PHE A 79 -1.71 -12.22 -6.16
N ASP A 80 -2.08 -11.74 -7.35
CA ASP A 80 -1.43 -12.12 -8.60
C ASP A 80 -0.40 -11.06 -9.03
N VAL A 81 0.67 -11.50 -9.69
CA VAL A 81 1.72 -10.61 -10.20
C VAL A 81 1.10 -9.60 -11.17
N GLY A 82 1.42 -8.32 -10.99
CA GLY A 82 0.86 -7.22 -11.79
C GLY A 82 -0.43 -6.63 -11.23
N ASP A 83 -0.97 -7.18 -10.14
CA ASP A 83 -2.06 -6.56 -9.43
C ASP A 83 -1.54 -5.29 -8.73
N VAL A 84 -2.24 -4.17 -8.93
CA VAL A 84 -1.90 -2.86 -8.37
C VAL A 84 -2.95 -2.43 -7.37
N LYS A 85 -2.48 -1.91 -6.24
CA LYS A 85 -3.28 -1.22 -5.25
C LYS A 85 -2.84 0.23 -5.13
N ILE A 86 -3.81 1.15 -5.13
CA ILE A 86 -3.59 2.57 -4.88
C ILE A 86 -4.38 2.97 -3.63
N THR A 87 -3.70 3.55 -2.66
CA THR A 87 -4.29 4.13 -1.46
C THR A 87 -4.24 5.65 -1.56
N MET A 88 -5.40 6.30 -1.70
CA MET A 88 -5.51 7.75 -1.85
C MET A 88 -6.05 8.40 -0.56
N GLY A 89 -5.13 8.76 0.34
CA GLY A 89 -5.39 9.50 1.58
C GLY A 89 -4.73 10.87 1.58
N THR A 90 -4.18 11.28 2.73
CA THR A 90 -3.34 12.50 2.83
C THR A 90 -2.15 12.46 1.87
N GLY A 91 -1.62 11.26 1.60
CA GLY A 91 -0.70 10.97 0.51
C GLY A 91 -1.27 9.89 -0.42
N THR A 92 -0.59 9.65 -1.54
CA THR A 92 -0.88 8.51 -2.42
C THR A 92 0.23 7.48 -2.33
N PHE A 93 -0.15 6.25 -2.01
CA PHE A 93 0.70 5.07 -2.08
C PHE A 93 0.23 4.20 -3.23
N MET A 94 1.18 3.67 -4.00
CA MET A 94 0.90 2.83 -5.16
C MET A 94 1.82 1.62 -5.10
N ASP A 95 1.21 0.47 -4.86
CA ASP A 95 1.90 -0.79 -4.64
C ASP A 95 1.52 -1.78 -5.74
N ILE A 96 2.52 -2.53 -6.22
CA ILE A 96 2.35 -3.57 -7.23
C ILE A 96 2.88 -4.89 -6.68
N ASN A 97 2.12 -5.96 -6.88
CA ASN A 97 2.58 -7.29 -6.55
C ASN A 97 3.61 -7.76 -7.60
N THR A 98 4.86 -7.93 -7.18
CA THR A 98 5.97 -8.38 -8.04
C THR A 98 6.23 -9.89 -7.97
N GLY A 99 5.44 -10.63 -7.20
CA GLY A 99 5.63 -12.06 -6.96
C GLY A 99 6.84 -12.34 -6.08
N SER A 100 7.53 -13.46 -6.34
CA SER A 100 8.64 -13.95 -5.52
C SER A 100 10.01 -13.33 -5.87
N LYS A 101 10.07 -12.45 -6.88
CA LYS A 101 11.33 -11.81 -7.29
C LYS A 101 11.37 -10.38 -6.74
N PRO A 102 12.37 -10.02 -5.93
CA PRO A 102 12.55 -8.64 -5.51
C PRO A 102 12.99 -7.76 -6.70
N HIS A 103 12.50 -6.53 -6.74
CA HIS A 103 12.86 -5.52 -7.73
C HIS A 103 13.47 -4.31 -7.03
N THR A 104 14.60 -3.82 -7.53
CA THR A 104 15.17 -2.55 -7.09
C THR A 104 14.78 -1.44 -8.06
N SER A 105 14.21 -0.37 -7.52
CA SER A 105 14.04 0.88 -8.23
C SER A 105 15.39 1.59 -8.36
N VAL A 106 15.75 2.01 -9.58
CA VAL A 106 16.98 2.78 -9.85
C VAL A 106 16.75 4.28 -9.67
N THR A 107 15.49 4.74 -9.75
CA THR A 107 15.15 6.17 -9.80
C THR A 107 14.62 6.69 -8.46
N ALA A 108 13.96 5.86 -7.66
CA ALA A 108 13.27 6.24 -6.43
C ALA A 108 13.88 5.64 -5.15
N ALA A 109 15.22 5.68 -5.00
CA ALA A 109 15.91 5.18 -3.80
C ALA A 109 15.54 5.92 -2.49
N TYR A 110 14.81 7.04 -2.55
CA TYR A 110 14.43 7.82 -1.38
C TYR A 110 12.97 8.32 -1.42
N ARG A 111 12.36 8.21 -0.23
CA ARG A 111 11.00 8.45 0.32
C ARG A 111 9.96 9.35 -0.38
N THR A 112 10.20 9.99 -1.52
CA THR A 112 9.14 10.68 -2.29
C THR A 112 9.33 10.55 -3.81
N ALA A 113 8.92 9.41 -4.36
CA ALA A 113 8.93 9.19 -5.81
C ALA A 113 8.01 10.20 -6.55
N PRO A 114 8.37 10.67 -7.77
CA PRO A 114 9.63 10.39 -8.48
C PRO A 114 10.70 11.50 -8.37
N LEU A 115 10.38 12.72 -7.93
CA LEU A 115 11.30 13.87 -7.97
C LEU A 115 12.13 14.06 -6.69
N ASN A 116 11.68 13.51 -5.56
CA ASN A 116 12.34 13.53 -4.25
C ASN A 116 13.04 14.85 -3.87
N ASP A 117 12.32 15.98 -3.95
CA ASP A 117 12.81 17.30 -3.55
C ASP A 117 12.17 17.76 -2.23
N PRO A 118 12.92 17.75 -1.11
CA PRO A 118 12.41 18.20 0.19
C PRO A 118 12.21 19.72 0.27
N LYS A 119 12.70 20.50 -0.71
CA LYS A 119 12.53 21.96 -0.77
C LYS A 119 11.32 22.37 -1.63
N ALA A 120 10.69 21.42 -2.32
CA ALA A 120 9.52 21.70 -3.14
C ALA A 120 8.34 22.18 -2.28
N CYS A 121 7.65 23.23 -2.75
CA CYS A 121 6.45 23.76 -2.12
C CYS A 121 5.28 23.83 -3.12
N ALA A 122 4.06 23.88 -2.60
CA ALA A 122 2.88 24.04 -3.42
C ALA A 122 2.88 25.41 -4.11
N SER A 123 2.55 25.44 -5.40
CA SER A 123 2.45 26.67 -6.20
C SER A 123 1.28 26.60 -7.16
N LEU A 124 0.63 27.75 -7.39
CA LEU A 124 -0.40 27.93 -8.40
C LEU A 124 0.15 28.85 -9.49
N MET A 125 0.14 28.37 -10.73
CA MET A 125 0.67 29.10 -11.88
C MET A 125 -0.44 29.38 -12.90
N GLY A 126 -0.26 30.40 -13.75
CA GLY A 126 -1.21 30.71 -14.83
C GLY A 126 -2.48 31.45 -14.40
N LEU A 127 -2.45 32.17 -13.26
CA LEU A 127 -3.60 32.96 -12.79
C LEU A 127 -3.88 34.15 -13.71
N LYS A 128 -5.17 34.39 -13.98
CA LYS A 128 -5.68 35.56 -14.72
C LYS A 128 -6.69 36.31 -13.83
N PRO A 129 -7.02 37.59 -14.13
CA PRO A 129 -8.10 38.30 -13.44
C PRO A 129 -9.46 37.57 -13.52
N SER A 130 -9.68 36.73 -14.53
CA SER A 130 -10.87 35.89 -14.68
C SER A 130 -10.82 34.56 -13.91
N THR A 131 -9.72 34.27 -13.19
CA THR A 131 -9.61 33.03 -12.41
C THR A 131 -10.55 33.05 -11.21
N THR A 132 -11.37 32.00 -11.07
CA THR A 132 -12.34 31.85 -9.99
C THR A 132 -11.93 30.74 -9.03
N LYS A 133 -12.60 30.65 -7.88
CA LYS A 133 -12.41 29.57 -6.89
C LYS A 133 -12.57 28.18 -7.52
N SER A 134 -13.51 28.01 -8.46
CA SER A 134 -13.75 26.73 -9.13
C SER A 134 -12.55 26.27 -9.96
N HIS A 135 -11.83 27.19 -10.61
CA HIS A 135 -10.59 26.85 -11.32
C HIS A 135 -9.50 26.37 -10.35
N LEU A 136 -9.39 27.01 -9.18
CA LEU A 136 -8.41 26.61 -8.16
C LEU A 136 -8.72 25.24 -7.58
N VAL A 137 -9.98 24.98 -7.22
CA VAL A 137 -10.42 23.67 -6.73
C VAL A 137 -10.15 22.59 -7.77
N ARG A 138 -10.52 22.84 -9.03
CA ARG A 138 -10.24 21.91 -10.12
C ARG A 138 -8.74 21.65 -10.29
N ALA A 139 -7.90 22.68 -10.29
CA ALA A 139 -6.46 22.53 -10.41
C ALA A 139 -5.86 21.68 -9.29
N ILE A 140 -6.36 21.81 -8.05
CA ILE A 140 -5.93 20.97 -6.92
C ILE A 140 -6.36 19.52 -7.14
N LEU A 141 -7.61 19.26 -7.54
CA LEU A 141 -8.08 17.90 -7.80
C LEU A 141 -7.34 17.23 -8.97
N GLU A 142 -7.09 17.98 -10.05
CA GLU A 142 -6.29 17.52 -11.20
C GLU A 142 -4.84 17.22 -10.80
N SER A 143 -4.24 18.03 -9.90
CA SER A 143 -2.88 17.81 -9.42
C SER A 143 -2.69 16.45 -8.74
N VAL A 144 -3.74 15.95 -8.05
CA VAL A 144 -3.74 14.60 -7.46
C VAL A 144 -3.67 13.54 -8.57
N ALA A 145 -4.51 13.65 -9.59
CA ALA A 145 -4.51 12.71 -10.71
C ALA A 145 -3.19 12.74 -11.51
N PHE A 146 -2.59 13.92 -11.70
CA PHE A 146 -1.27 14.04 -12.32
C PHE A 146 -0.16 13.42 -11.46
N ARG A 147 -0.22 13.58 -10.13
CA ARG A 147 0.74 12.91 -9.24
C ARG A 147 0.59 11.39 -9.32
N ASN A 148 -0.64 10.88 -9.36
CA ASN A 148 -0.91 9.45 -9.55
C ASN A 148 -0.31 8.95 -10.87
N LYS A 149 -0.45 9.74 -11.94
CA LYS A 149 0.09 9.42 -13.27
C LYS A 149 1.61 9.32 -13.26
N GLN A 150 2.28 10.25 -12.57
CA GLN A 150 3.75 10.20 -12.40
C GLN A 150 4.21 8.93 -11.67
N LEU A 151 3.50 8.53 -10.61
CA LEU A 151 3.79 7.30 -9.87
C LEU A 151 3.57 6.06 -10.76
N TYR A 152 2.46 6.03 -11.49
CA TYR A 152 2.11 4.95 -12.41
C TYR A 152 3.15 4.77 -13.53
N GLU A 153 3.60 5.85 -14.16
CA GLU A 153 4.62 5.77 -15.21
C GLU A 153 5.99 5.33 -14.68
N THR A 154 6.34 5.78 -13.47
CA THR A 154 7.56 5.34 -12.79
C THR A 154 7.50 3.84 -12.51
N MET A 155 6.40 3.38 -11.92
CA MET A 155 6.15 1.96 -11.64
C MET A 155 6.29 1.10 -12.90
N LEU A 156 5.65 1.48 -14.00
CA LEU A 156 5.74 0.75 -15.27
C LEU A 156 7.17 0.67 -15.82
N ARG A 157 7.89 1.80 -15.77
CA ARG A 157 9.26 1.89 -16.29
C ARG A 157 10.23 1.02 -15.50
N GLU A 158 10.09 0.99 -14.18
CA GLU A 158 11.03 0.32 -13.28
C GLU A 158 10.73 -1.18 -13.12
N THR A 159 9.46 -1.55 -12.96
CA THR A 159 9.10 -2.95 -12.72
C THR A 159 9.09 -3.77 -14.00
N ARG A 160 8.69 -3.16 -15.13
CA ARG A 160 8.42 -3.84 -16.41
C ARG A 160 7.42 -4.99 -16.28
N ILE A 161 6.55 -4.94 -15.28
CA ILE A 161 5.51 -5.93 -15.04
C ILE A 161 4.21 -5.44 -15.71
N PRO A 162 3.54 -6.28 -16.54
CA PRO A 162 2.22 -5.96 -17.07
C PRO A 162 1.18 -5.82 -15.96
N ILE A 163 0.46 -4.71 -15.95
CA ILE A 163 -0.61 -4.48 -14.97
C ILE A 163 -1.86 -5.28 -15.36
N THR A 164 -2.34 -6.11 -14.43
CA THR A 164 -3.51 -7.00 -14.60
C THR A 164 -4.79 -6.33 -14.11
N LYS A 165 -4.75 -5.68 -12.95
CA LYS A 165 -5.88 -4.96 -12.36
C LYS A 165 -5.40 -3.82 -11.48
N ILE A 166 -6.25 -2.81 -11.30
CA ILE A 166 -5.97 -1.68 -10.42
C ILE A 166 -7.15 -1.49 -9.47
N ARG A 167 -6.88 -1.63 -8.17
CA ARG A 167 -7.81 -1.35 -7.08
C ARG A 167 -7.44 -0.02 -6.44
N VAL A 168 -8.42 0.78 -6.03
CA VAL A 168 -8.20 2.10 -5.43
C VAL A 168 -9.06 2.26 -4.19
N ASP A 169 -8.46 2.64 -3.05
CA ASP A 169 -9.19 3.02 -1.83
C ASP A 169 -8.68 4.36 -1.25
N GLY A 170 -9.07 4.64 0.00
CA GLY A 170 -8.77 5.87 0.71
C GLY A 170 -9.84 6.94 0.50
N GLY A 171 -9.88 7.94 1.38
CA GLY A 171 -10.94 8.95 1.41
C GLY A 171 -11.00 9.81 0.13
N VAL A 172 -9.87 10.04 -0.52
CA VAL A 172 -9.82 10.81 -1.78
C VAL A 172 -10.46 10.03 -2.93
N SER A 173 -10.44 8.69 -2.88
CA SER A 173 -11.05 7.84 -3.90
C SER A 173 -12.57 8.00 -3.99
N SER A 174 -13.23 8.54 -2.96
CA SER A 174 -14.67 8.86 -2.99
C SER A 174 -15.03 9.97 -3.98
N ASN A 175 -14.04 10.72 -4.47
CA ASN A 175 -14.25 11.74 -5.49
C ASN A 175 -14.20 11.14 -6.90
N ASP A 176 -15.38 11.00 -7.52
CA ASP A 176 -15.53 10.42 -8.86
C ASP A 176 -14.80 11.19 -9.96
N PHE A 177 -14.59 12.50 -9.81
CA PHE A 177 -13.83 13.29 -10.77
C PHE A 177 -12.35 12.90 -10.77
N ILE A 178 -11.73 12.75 -9.59
CA ILE A 178 -10.34 12.29 -9.47
C ILE A 178 -10.21 10.87 -10.00
N MET A 179 -11.14 9.99 -9.65
CA MET A 179 -11.13 8.59 -10.09
C MET A 179 -11.22 8.47 -11.61
N GLN A 180 -12.16 9.21 -12.23
CA GLN A 180 -12.31 9.19 -13.68
C GLN A 180 -11.08 9.78 -14.39
N LEU A 181 -10.59 10.94 -13.95
CA LEU A 181 -9.40 11.55 -14.54
C LEU A 181 -8.16 10.66 -14.38
N THR A 182 -8.01 9.98 -13.24
CA THR A 182 -6.92 9.01 -13.04
C THR A 182 -7.05 7.84 -14.00
N ALA A 183 -8.26 7.30 -14.23
CA ALA A 183 -8.49 6.22 -15.19
C ALA A 183 -8.14 6.66 -16.63
N ASP A 184 -8.56 7.87 -17.01
CA ASP A 184 -8.27 8.48 -18.31
C ASP A 184 -6.76 8.66 -18.52
N LEU A 185 -6.05 9.24 -17.54
CA LEU A 185 -4.59 9.43 -17.59
C LEU A 185 -3.83 8.10 -17.62
N PHE A 186 -4.33 7.07 -16.94
CA PHE A 186 -3.68 5.76 -16.90
C PHE A 186 -3.94 4.97 -18.19
N GLY A 187 -5.03 5.26 -18.89
CA GLY A 187 -5.54 4.45 -19.98
C GLY A 187 -5.96 3.05 -19.52
N ARG A 188 -6.43 2.93 -18.26
CA ARG A 188 -6.73 1.63 -17.62
C ARG A 188 -7.99 1.70 -16.77
N LYS A 189 -8.63 0.53 -16.61
CA LYS A 189 -9.75 0.33 -15.69
C LYS A 189 -9.29 0.49 -14.24
N LEU A 190 -10.00 1.32 -13.47
CA LEU A 190 -9.87 1.41 -12.03
C LEU A 190 -11.12 0.85 -11.35
N VAL A 191 -10.95 0.16 -10.22
CA VAL A 191 -12.09 -0.31 -9.42
C VAL A 191 -11.99 0.19 -7.99
N ARG A 192 -13.05 0.85 -7.52
CA ARG A 192 -13.23 1.27 -6.13
C ARG A 192 -14.05 0.22 -5.37
N PRO A 193 -13.57 -0.29 -4.21
CA PRO A 193 -14.32 -1.24 -3.40
C PRO A 193 -15.51 -0.55 -2.72
N GLN A 194 -16.49 -1.33 -2.27
CA GLN A 194 -17.64 -0.81 -1.51
C GLN A 194 -17.27 -0.33 -0.10
N HIS A 195 -16.31 -1.01 0.53
CA HIS A 195 -15.83 -0.67 1.87
C HIS A 195 -14.45 -0.03 1.78
N HIS A 196 -14.24 1.05 2.55
CA HIS A 196 -12.97 1.80 2.53
C HIS A 196 -11.86 1.16 3.38
N GLU A 197 -12.21 0.41 4.43
CA GLU A 197 -11.26 -0.18 5.38
C GLU A 197 -10.68 -1.51 4.88
N ARG A 198 -9.71 -1.43 3.95
CA ARG A 198 -9.10 -2.63 3.34
C ARG A 198 -7.92 -3.17 4.14
N SER A 199 -7.20 -2.32 4.88
CA SER A 199 -6.09 -2.74 5.74
C SER A 199 -6.56 -3.66 6.86
N CYS A 200 -7.62 -3.27 7.60
CA CYS A 200 -8.20 -4.13 8.63
C CYS A 200 -8.71 -5.46 8.06
N LEU A 201 -9.34 -5.42 6.88
CA LEU A 201 -9.82 -6.62 6.21
C LEU A 201 -8.67 -7.55 5.81
N GLY A 202 -7.56 -7.02 5.31
CA GLY A 202 -6.38 -7.80 4.98
C GLY A 202 -5.80 -8.52 6.19
N ALA A 203 -5.63 -7.81 7.31
CA ALA A 203 -5.16 -8.42 8.56
C ALA A 203 -6.13 -9.50 9.06
N ALA A 204 -7.44 -9.24 8.99
CA ALA A 204 -8.47 -10.21 9.35
C ALA A 204 -8.45 -11.46 8.45
N PHE A 205 -8.24 -11.28 7.14
CA PHE A 205 -8.11 -12.38 6.19
C PHE A 205 -6.90 -13.26 6.47
N VAL A 206 -5.73 -12.67 6.72
CA VAL A 206 -4.52 -13.44 7.06
C VAL A 206 -4.71 -14.17 8.39
N ALA A 207 -5.22 -13.49 9.42
CA ALA A 207 -5.49 -14.11 10.72
C ALA A 207 -6.52 -15.26 10.59
N GLY A 208 -7.60 -15.05 9.83
CA GLY A 208 -8.63 -16.04 9.60
C GLY A 208 -8.16 -17.24 8.78
N LEU A 209 -7.34 -17.03 7.75
CA LEU A 209 -6.68 -18.13 7.02
C LEU A 209 -5.79 -18.96 7.95
N LYS A 210 -5.08 -18.32 8.90
CA LYS A 210 -4.20 -19.01 9.85
C LYS A 210 -4.95 -19.68 10.99
N ALA A 211 -6.08 -19.14 11.40
CA ALA A 211 -6.97 -19.74 12.39
C ALA A 211 -7.89 -20.83 11.80
N GLY A 212 -7.88 -21.02 10.47
CA GLY A 212 -8.74 -21.98 9.79
C GLY A 212 -10.19 -21.53 9.58
N PHE A 213 -10.47 -20.23 9.72
CA PHE A 213 -11.79 -19.65 9.42
C PHE A 213 -12.08 -19.64 7.90
N TRP A 214 -11.04 -19.42 7.08
CA TRP A 214 -11.06 -19.62 5.64
C TRP A 214 -9.99 -20.64 5.25
N SER A 215 -10.25 -21.40 4.19
CA SER A 215 -9.32 -22.44 3.73
C SER A 215 -8.42 -21.95 2.60
N THR A 216 -8.89 -21.03 1.76
CA THR A 216 -8.18 -20.62 0.54
C THR A 216 -8.33 -19.14 0.22
N GLN A 217 -7.37 -18.59 -0.52
CA GLN A 217 -7.46 -17.22 -1.05
C GLN A 217 -8.62 -17.05 -2.04
N GLU A 218 -9.07 -18.12 -2.69
CA GLU A 218 -10.21 -18.09 -3.62
C GLU A 218 -11.53 -17.84 -2.88
N GLU A 219 -11.67 -18.30 -1.64
CA GLU A 219 -12.82 -17.94 -0.80
C GLU A 219 -12.85 -16.42 -0.52
N LEU A 220 -11.69 -15.82 -0.26
CA LEU A 220 -11.57 -14.39 -0.01
C LEU A 220 -11.94 -13.55 -1.24
N LYS A 221 -11.55 -14.00 -2.45
CA LYS A 221 -11.94 -13.34 -3.70
C LYS A 221 -13.46 -13.25 -3.87
N LYS A 222 -14.22 -14.24 -3.39
CA LYS A 222 -15.70 -14.25 -3.45
C LYS A 222 -16.35 -13.25 -2.50
N LEU A 223 -15.64 -12.82 -1.45
CA LEU A 223 -16.10 -11.82 -0.49
C LEU A 223 -15.91 -10.38 -0.99
N GLN A 224 -15.28 -10.19 -2.15
CA GLN A 224 -15.08 -8.85 -2.70
C GLN A 224 -16.37 -8.25 -3.24
N SER A 225 -16.64 -7.01 -2.84
CA SER A 225 -17.65 -6.16 -3.46
C SER A 225 -17.01 -4.89 -4.02
N SER A 226 -17.49 -4.44 -5.18
CA SER A 226 -17.09 -3.18 -5.81
C SER A 226 -18.24 -2.18 -5.76
N ASP A 227 -17.93 -0.93 -5.40
CA ASP A 227 -18.87 0.18 -5.52
C ASP A 227 -18.95 0.64 -6.97
N ARG A 228 -17.81 1.08 -7.54
CA ARG A 228 -17.79 1.68 -8.87
C ARG A 228 -16.56 1.26 -9.67
N VAL A 229 -16.78 1.10 -10.97
CA VAL A 229 -15.75 0.85 -11.98
C VAL A 229 -15.62 2.09 -12.87
N PHE A 230 -14.38 2.54 -13.07
CA PHE A 230 -14.04 3.68 -13.94
C PHE A 230 -13.28 3.15 -15.15
N LEU A 231 -13.83 3.42 -16.34
CA LEU A 231 -13.20 3.08 -17.62
C LEU A 231 -12.65 4.36 -18.25
N PRO A 232 -11.47 4.30 -18.91
CA PRO A 232 -10.91 5.46 -19.60
C PRO A 232 -11.85 5.91 -20.72
N ARG A 233 -11.99 7.22 -20.90
CA ARG A 233 -12.87 7.82 -21.92
C ARG A 233 -12.27 9.06 -22.57
#